data_AF-A0A0A8JHT4-F1
#
_entry.id   AF-A0A0A8JHT4-F1
#
_cell.length_a   1.000
_cell.length_b   1.000
_cell.length_c   1.000
_cell.angle_alpha   90.00
_cell.angle_beta   90.00
_cell.angle_gamma   90.00
#
_symmetry.space_group_name_H-M   'P 1'
#
loop_
_entity.id
_entity.type
_entity.pdbx_description
1 polymer ?
#
loop_
_entity_poly.entity_id
_entity_poly.type
_entity_poly.pdbx_seq_one_letter_code
_entity_poly.pdbx_strand_id
1 'polypeptide(L)' 'MAKQWNFIFDNKLITVFDKDRERAKEQARAIYEELQENIS' A
#
# COMPACT_ATOMS: atom_id res chain seq x y z
N MET A 1 12.44 -3.72 -13.80
CA MET A 1 12.88 -3.11 -12.53
C MET A 1 11.67 -2.77 -11.69
N ALA A 2 11.76 -2.83 -10.36
CA ALA A 2 10.67 -2.37 -9.49
C ALA A 2 10.47 -0.86 -9.64
N LYS A 3 9.23 -0.39 -9.56
CA LYS A 3 8.84 1.02 -9.58
C LYS A 3 8.22 1.38 -8.24
N GLN A 4 8.38 2.64 -7.83
CA GLN A 4 7.66 3.16 -6.67
C GLN A 4 6.22 3.48 -7.05
N TRP A 5 5.28 3.03 -6.23
CA TRP A 5 3.86 3.35 -6.33
C TRP A 5 3.39 3.94 -5.01
N ASN A 6 2.61 5.02 -5.11
CA ASN A 6 2.07 5.75 -3.97
C ASN A 6 0.54 5.61 -4.02
N PHE A 7 -0.05 5.13 -2.93
CA PHE A 7 -1.49 4.97 -2.78
C PHE A 7 -1.96 5.72 -1.54
N ILE A 8 -3.16 6.32 -1.61
CA ILE A 8 -3.76 7.05 -0.49
C ILE A 8 -5.02 6.29 -0.05
N PHE A 9 -5.07 5.94 1.24
CA PHE A 9 -6.22 5.31 1.89
C PHE A 9 -6.53 6.05 3.19
N ASP A 10 -7.75 6.57 3.35
CA ASP A 10 -8.21 7.36 4.51
C ASP A 10 -7.15 8.33 5.08
N ASN A 11 -6.60 9.16 4.19
CA ASN A 11 -5.54 10.15 4.48
C ASN A 11 -4.17 9.60 4.90
N LYS A 12 -3.94 8.28 4.77
CA LYS A 12 -2.63 7.66 4.92
C LYS A 12 -2.00 7.43 3.55
N LEU A 13 -0.73 7.83 3.42
CA LEU A 13 0.10 7.54 2.24
C LEU A 13 0.81 6.21 2.45
N ILE A 14 0.56 5.24 1.57
CA ILE A 14 1.27 3.96 1.52
C ILE A 14 2.14 3.92 0.27
N THR A 15 3.43 3.63 0.47
CA THR A 15 4.42 3.54 -0.60
C THR A 15 4.86 2.09 -0.77
N VAL A 16 4.74 1.55 -1.99
CA VAL A 16 5.13 0.17 -2.33
C VAL A 16 6.05 0.17 -3.54
N PHE A 17 7.05 -0.71 -3.53
CA PHE A 17 7.96 -0.92 -4.66
C PHE A 17 7.62 -2.23 -5.37
N ASP A 18 7.00 -2.15 -6.55
CA ASP A 18 6.68 -3.32 -7.37
C ASP A 18 6.84 -3.05 -8.87
N LYS A 19 7.04 -4.11 -9.65
CA LYS A 19 7.10 -4.05 -11.11
C LYS A 19 5.69 -3.86 -11.70
N ASP A 20 4.66 -4.38 -11.05
CA ASP A 20 3.27 -4.34 -11.47
C ASP A 20 2.42 -3.43 -10.57
N ARG A 21 1.55 -2.63 -11.18
CA ARG A 21 0.73 -1.64 -10.45
C ARG A 21 -0.39 -2.29 -9.63
N GLU A 22 -1.07 -3.31 -10.19
CA GLU A 22 -2.19 -3.95 -9.51
C GLU A 22 -1.68 -4.75 -8.32
N ARG A 23 -0.55 -5.45 -8.48
CA ARG A 23 0.15 -6.10 -7.37
C ARG A 23 0.64 -5.11 -6.31
N ALA A 24 1.11 -3.93 -6.71
CA ALA A 24 1.49 -2.87 -5.76
C ALA A 24 0.27 -2.35 -4.97
N LYS A 25 -0.89 -2.25 -5.63
CA LYS A 25 -2.14 -1.80 -5.01
C LYS A 25 -2.68 -2.82 -4.01
N GLU A 26 -2.62 -4.11 -4.32
CA GLU A 26 -2.98 -5.19 -3.39
C GLU A 26 -2.11 -5.17 -2.14
N GLN A 27 -0.78 -5.07 -2.32
CA GLN A 27 0.16 -4.91 -1.20
C GLN A 27 -0.13 -3.66 -0.37
N ALA A 28 -0.39 -2.52 -1.01
CA ALA A 28 -0.69 -1.28 -0.31
C ALA A 28 -1.99 -1.37 0.51
N ARG A 29 -2.99 -2.12 0.02
CA ARG A 29 -4.24 -2.38 0.75
C ARG A 29 -4.00 -3.30 1.96
N ALA A 30 -3.25 -4.38 1.79
CA ALA A 30 -2.93 -5.29 2.90
C ALA A 30 -2.19 -4.54 4.03
N ILE A 31 -1.19 -3.73 3.69
CA ILE A 31 -0.47 -2.88 4.67
C ILE A 31 -1.44 -1.92 5.37
N TYR A 32 -2.37 -1.31 4.63
CA TYR A 32 -3.35 -0.41 5.22
C TYR A 32 -4.28 -1.12 6.21
N GLU A 33 -4.77 -2.31 5.87
CA GLU A 33 -5.63 -3.12 6.73
C GLU A 33 -4.90 -3.55 8.02
N GLU A 34 -3.66 -4.04 7.90
CA GLU A 34 -2.82 -4.38 9.06
C GLU A 34 -2.57 -3.17 9.99
N LEU A 35 -2.39 -1.98 9.42
CA LEU A 35 -2.22 -0.75 10.20
C LEU A 35 -3.49 -0.31 10.92
N GLN A 36 -4.68 -0.63 10.41
CA GLN A 36 -5.95 -0.35 11.09
C GLN A 36 -6.14 -1.27 12.30
N GLU A 37 -5.82 -2.56 12.16
CA GLU A 37 -5.94 -3.55 13.23
C GLU A 37 -5.00 -3.25 14.41
N ASN A 38 -3.80 -2.72 14.15
CA ASN A 38 -2.84 -2.38 15.21
C ASN A 38 -3.16 -1.09 15.99
N ILE A 39 -4.10 -0.27 15.50
CA ILE A 39 -4.49 1.00 16.15
C ILE A 39 -5.77 0.83 17.01
N SER A 40 -6.48 -0.29 16.85
CA SER A 40 -7.69 -0.63 17.61
C SER A 40 -7.39 -1.47 18.85
#